data_AF-A0AAW0JKZ9-F1
#
_entry.id   AF-A0AAW0JKZ9-F1
#
_cell.length_a   1.000
_cell.length_b   1.000
_cell.length_c   1.000
_cell.angle_alpha   90.00
_cell.angle_beta   90.00
_cell.angle_gamma   90.00
#
_symmetry.space_group_name_H-M   'P 1'
#
loop_
_entity.id
_entity.type
_entity.pdbx_description
1 polymer ?
#
loop_
_entity_poly.entity_id
_entity_poly.type
_entity_poly.pdbx_seq_one_letter_code
_entity_poly.pdbx_strand_id
1 'polypeptide(L)'
;MEIGSSTSIMGPSIPTQTREALTSHLSSYNMWALQGIEFIVAQLKSMLLTLGLIDRHLTVEQAVLLSRLEEEYQIQKWGNIEWAHDYELQELRARTAAGTLFVHLCSESSTVKHKLLQE
;
A
#
# COMPACT_ATOMS: atom_id res chain seq x y z
N MET A 1 -6.94 -11.04 12.88
CA MET A 1 -7.30 -9.66 12.47
C MET A 1 -8.50 -9.78 11.57
N GLU A 2 -9.59 -9.08 11.87
CA GLU A 2 -10.82 -9.14 11.07
C GLU A 2 -11.16 -7.73 10.58
N ILE A 3 -11.35 -7.59 9.28
CA ILE A 3 -11.83 -6.37 8.64
C ILE A 3 -13.10 -6.76 7.90
N GLY A 4 -14.23 -6.23 8.36
CA GLY A 4 -15.52 -6.46 7.70
C GLY A 4 -15.60 -5.74 6.36
N SER A 5 -16.59 -6.11 5.55
CA SER A 5 -17.02 -5.38 4.36
C SER A 5 -18.29 -4.59 4.67
N SER A 6 -18.57 -3.54 3.89
CA SER A 6 -19.84 -2.81 3.93
C SER A 6 -20.42 -2.67 2.53
N THR A 7 -21.75 -2.71 2.43
CA THR A 7 -22.52 -2.34 1.23
C THR A 7 -23.23 -1.01 1.41
N SER A 8 -23.01 -0.33 2.54
CA SER A 8 -23.53 1.02 2.81
C SER A 8 -22.54 2.07 2.30
N ILE A 9 -23.03 3.30 2.10
CA ILE A 9 -22.16 4.47 1.91
C ILE A 9 -21.23 4.69 3.12
N MET A 10 -21.62 4.19 4.29
CA MET A 10 -20.79 4.17 5.48
C MET A 10 -19.89 2.94 5.49
N GLY A 11 -18.63 3.13 5.90
CA GLY A 11 -17.69 2.02 6.10
C GLY A 11 -18.10 1.08 7.23
N PRO A 12 -17.55 -0.15 7.26
CA PRO A 12 -17.78 -1.10 8.34
C PRO A 12 -17.17 -0.59 9.64
N SER A 13 -17.74 -0.98 10.79
CA SER A 13 -17.10 -0.74 12.08
C SER A 13 -15.84 -1.59 12.19
N ILE A 14 -14.70 -0.95 12.47
CA ILE A 14 -13.41 -1.64 12.63
C ILE A 14 -13.24 -1.97 14.12
N PRO A 15 -13.14 -3.27 14.50
CA PRO A 15 -12.93 -3.66 15.89
C PRO A 15 -11.68 -3.02 16.50
N THR A 16 -11.74 -2.64 17.78
CA THR A 16 -10.61 -2.04 18.51
C THR A 16 -9.36 -2.93 18.44
N GLN A 17 -9.53 -4.25 18.61
CA GLN A 17 -8.44 -5.21 18.52
C GLN A 17 -7.73 -5.19 17.15
N THR A 18 -8.47 -5.02 16.05
CA THR A 18 -7.89 -4.89 14.70
C THR A 18 -7.09 -3.59 14.58
N ARG A 19 -7.61 -2.48 15.12
CA ARG A 19 -6.89 -1.19 15.13
C ARG A 19 -5.60 -1.29 15.92
N GLU A 20 -5.64 -1.87 17.12
CA GLU A 20 -4.47 -2.05 17.99
C GLU A 20 -3.40 -2.92 17.33
N ALA A 21 -3.81 -4.03 16.69
CA ALA A 21 -2.88 -4.89 15.96
C ALA A 21 -2.17 -4.13 14.83
N LEU A 22 -2.92 -3.35 14.04
CA LEU A 22 -2.36 -2.52 12.97
C LEU A 22 -1.43 -1.42 13.52
N THR A 23 -1.82 -0.74 14.59
CA THR A 23 -0.98 0.28 15.24
C THR A 23 0.32 -0.32 15.78
N SER A 24 0.25 -1.48 16.42
CA SER A 24 1.44 -2.18 16.93
C SER A 24 2.35 -2.62 15.78
N HIS A 25 1.78 -3.11 14.67
CA HIS A 25 2.55 -3.49 13.49
C HIS A 25 3.25 -2.28 12.86
N LEU A 26 2.55 -1.17 12.69
CA LEU A 26 3.15 0.05 12.13
C LEU A 26 4.25 0.62 13.06
N SER A 27 4.11 0.46 14.36
CA SER A 27 5.07 0.94 15.35
C SER A 27 6.42 0.22 15.32
N SER A 28 6.54 -0.92 14.63
CA SER A 28 7.85 -1.58 14.43
C SER A 28 8.68 -0.95 13.31
N TYR A 29 8.08 -0.10 12.48
CA TYR A 29 8.78 0.59 11.39
C TYR A 29 9.47 1.87 11.90
N ASN A 30 10.63 2.18 11.33
CA ASN A 30 11.27 3.47 11.56
C ASN A 30 10.50 4.60 10.85
N MET A 31 10.79 5.85 11.25
CA MET A 31 10.08 7.03 10.74
C MET A 31 10.11 7.15 9.20
N TRP A 32 11.23 6.81 8.56
CA TRP A 32 11.36 6.90 7.10
C TRP A 32 10.54 5.84 6.39
N ALA A 33 10.55 4.61 6.90
CA ALA A 33 9.71 3.55 6.39
C ALA A 33 8.22 3.88 6.58
N LEU A 34 7.83 4.49 7.71
CA LEU A 34 6.46 4.98 7.92
C LEU A 34 6.05 6.05 6.91
N GLN A 35 6.94 6.99 6.57
CA GLN A 35 6.66 7.99 5.53
C GLN A 35 6.47 7.33 4.16
N GLY A 36 7.29 6.32 3.84
CA GLY A 36 7.13 5.55 2.60
C GLY A 36 5.81 4.75 2.57
N ILE A 37 5.42 4.15 3.71
CA ILE A 37 4.14 3.46 3.86
C ILE A 37 2.99 4.43 3.61
N GLU A 38 2.98 5.59 4.27
CA GLU A 38 1.95 6.62 4.10
C GLU A 38 1.84 7.06 2.64
N PHE A 39 2.98 7.29 1.98
CA PHE A 39 3.02 7.65 0.56
C PHE A 39 2.35 6.58 -0.33
N ILE A 40 2.64 5.28 -0.11
CA ILE A 40 2.01 4.19 -0.87
C ILE A 40 0.52 4.08 -0.55
N VAL A 41 0.13 4.22 0.73
CA VAL A 41 -1.30 4.21 1.14
C VAL A 41 -2.07 5.31 0.43
N ALA A 42 -1.51 6.51 0.28
CA ALA A 42 -2.15 7.60 -0.45
C ALA A 42 -2.37 7.28 -1.94
N GLN A 43 -1.44 6.53 -2.56
CA GLN A 43 -1.56 6.07 -3.94
C GLN A 43 -2.63 4.98 -4.09
N LEU A 44 -2.53 3.90 -3.32
CA LEU A 44 -3.40 2.72 -3.44
C LEU A 44 -4.76 2.89 -2.75
N LYS A 45 -4.92 3.94 -1.92
CA LYS A 45 -6.10 4.20 -1.08
C LYS A 45 -6.47 3.02 -0.18
N SER A 46 -5.49 2.17 0.13
CA SER A 46 -5.70 0.92 0.87
C SER A 46 -4.46 0.53 1.67
N MET A 47 -4.60 0.52 2.99
CA MET A 47 -3.53 0.07 3.88
C MET A 47 -3.24 -1.42 3.73
N LEU A 48 -4.25 -2.25 3.46
CA LEU A 48 -4.04 -3.69 3.31
C LEU A 48 -3.26 -4.02 2.04
N LEU A 49 -3.54 -3.35 0.92
CA LEU A 49 -2.77 -3.54 -0.30
C LEU A 49 -1.33 -3.06 -0.12
N THR A 50 -1.13 -1.93 0.58
CA THR A 50 0.21 -1.44 0.90
C THR A 50 1.00 -2.43 1.76
N LEU A 51 0.40 -2.99 2.81
CA LEU A 51 1.05 -4.00 3.66
C LEU A 51 1.37 -5.27 2.85
N GLY A 52 0.40 -5.78 2.08
CA GLY A 52 0.63 -6.94 1.21
C GLY A 52 1.73 -6.71 0.16
N LEU A 53 1.87 -5.48 -0.32
CA LEU A 53 2.95 -5.11 -1.24
C LEU A 53 4.32 -5.06 -0.55
N ILE A 54 4.41 -4.41 0.61
CA ILE A 54 5.67 -4.28 1.37
C ILE A 54 6.15 -5.65 1.87
N ASP A 55 5.22 -6.49 2.32
CA ASP A 55 5.48 -7.86 2.78
C ASP A 55 5.68 -8.86 1.62
N ARG A 56 5.70 -8.37 0.37
CA ARG A 56 5.98 -9.14 -0.86
C ARG A 56 4.95 -10.23 -1.17
N HIS A 57 3.72 -10.09 -0.67
CA HIS A 57 2.58 -10.90 -1.07
C HIS A 57 2.00 -10.47 -2.43
N LEU A 58 2.24 -9.22 -2.83
CA LEU A 58 1.79 -8.65 -4.10
C LEU A 58 2.98 -8.02 -4.84
N THR A 59 2.93 -8.05 -6.17
CA THR A 59 3.76 -7.15 -6.99
C THR A 59 3.13 -5.75 -7.07
N VAL A 60 3.90 -4.77 -7.54
CA VAL A 60 3.39 -3.40 -7.77
C VAL A 60 2.20 -3.42 -8.73
N GLU A 61 2.30 -4.18 -9.82
CA GLU A 61 1.25 -4.28 -10.84
C GLU A 61 -0.02 -4.90 -10.27
N GLN A 62 0.11 -5.93 -9.42
CA GLN A 62 -1.03 -6.56 -8.75
C GLN A 62 -1.70 -5.61 -7.75
N ALA A 63 -0.91 -4.93 -6.91
CA ALA A 63 -1.44 -3.98 -5.93
C ALA A 63 -2.16 -2.81 -6.61
N VAL A 64 -1.57 -2.26 -7.68
CA VAL A 64 -2.20 -1.20 -8.48
C VAL A 64 -3.49 -1.68 -9.14
N LEU A 65 -3.49 -2.86 -9.76
CA LEU A 65 -4.69 -3.42 -10.38
C LEU A 65 -5.81 -3.60 -9.35
N LEU A 66 -5.50 -4.17 -8.18
CA LEU A 66 -6.45 -4.37 -7.09
C LEU A 66 -7.01 -3.04 -6.53
N SER A 67 -6.20 -1.97 -6.51
CA SER A 67 -6.65 -0.64 -6.10
C SER A 67 -7.61 0.02 -7.09
N ARG A 68 -7.63 -0.45 -8.35
CA ARG A 68 -8.38 0.13 -9.47
C ARG A 68 -9.53 -0.75 -9.98
N LEU A 69 -9.92 -1.80 -9.25
CA LEU A 69 -10.91 -2.79 -9.75
C LEU A 69 -12.19 -2.16 -10.30
N GLU A 70 -12.73 -1.15 -9.60
CA GLU A 70 -13.91 -0.42 -10.06
C GLU A 70 -13.63 0.32 -11.37
N GLU A 71 -12.55 1.09 -11.46
CA GLU A 71 -12.17 1.84 -12.66
C GLU A 71 -11.93 0.93 -13.87
N GLU A 72 -11.24 -0.20 -13.67
CA GLU A 72 -11.04 -1.21 -14.72
C GLU A 72 -12.37 -1.79 -15.22
N TYR A 73 -13.31 -2.04 -14.30
CA TYR A 73 -14.65 -2.48 -14.68
C TYR A 73 -15.39 -1.40 -15.50
N GLN A 74 -15.28 -0.13 -15.11
CA GLN A 74 -15.88 0.99 -15.82
C GLN A 74 -15.28 1.19 -17.22
N ILE A 75 -13.96 1.07 -17.37
CA ILE A 75 -13.26 1.10 -18.65
C ILE A 75 -13.76 -0.02 -19.58
N GLN A 76 -13.93 -1.24 -19.06
CA GLN A 76 -14.46 -2.35 -19.85
C GLN A 76 -15.89 -2.11 -20.34
N LYS A 77 -16.70 -1.34 -19.59
CA LYS A 77 -18.09 -1.03 -19.95
C LYS A 77 -18.22 0.17 -20.87
N TRP A 78 -17.41 1.20 -20.69
CA TRP A 78 -17.60 2.50 -21.33
C TRP A 78 -16.45 2.95 -22.23
N GLY A 79 -15.41 2.12 -22.35
CA GLY A 79 -14.26 2.37 -23.19
C GLY A 79 -13.11 3.05 -22.46
N ASN A 80 -11.91 2.92 -23.04
CA ASN A 80 -10.71 3.55 -22.52
C ASN A 80 -10.55 4.99 -23.02
N ILE A 81 -10.09 5.87 -22.15
CA ILE A 81 -9.63 7.21 -22.48
C ILE A 81 -8.10 7.19 -22.36
N GLU A 82 -7.43 6.85 -23.45
CA GLU A 82 -5.98 6.53 -23.47
C GLU A 82 -5.13 7.61 -22.77
N TRP A 83 -5.36 8.89 -23.07
CA TRP A 83 -4.59 9.99 -22.51
C TRP A 83 -4.81 10.22 -21.01
N ALA A 84 -5.91 9.73 -20.44
CA ALA A 84 -6.21 9.86 -19.01
C ALA A 84 -5.85 8.57 -18.28
N HIS A 85 -6.53 7.47 -18.60
CA HIS A 85 -6.43 6.23 -17.85
C HIS A 85 -5.05 5.56 -17.97
N ASP A 86 -4.41 5.65 -19.13
CA ASP A 86 -3.10 5.02 -19.31
C ASP A 86 -2.03 5.86 -18.59
N TYR A 87 -2.12 7.18 -18.67
CA TYR A 87 -1.23 8.08 -17.93
C TYR A 87 -1.35 7.86 -16.42
N GLU A 88 -2.58 7.88 -15.88
CA GLU A 88 -2.85 7.66 -14.47
C GLU A 88 -2.37 6.27 -14.01
N LEU A 89 -2.56 5.23 -14.83
CA LEU A 89 -2.05 3.89 -14.54
C LEU A 89 -0.52 3.88 -14.42
N GLN A 90 0.20 4.47 -15.37
CA GLN A 90 1.66 4.48 -15.35
C GLN A 90 2.20 5.35 -14.22
N GLU A 91 1.58 6.50 -13.95
CA GLU A 91 1.95 7.36 -12.83
C GLU A 91 1.74 6.65 -11.49
N LEU A 92 0.60 5.97 -11.32
CA LEU A 92 0.29 5.23 -10.11
C LEU A 92 1.26 4.07 -9.89
N ARG A 93 1.61 3.32 -10.94
CA ARG A 93 2.64 2.27 -10.90
C ARG A 93 4.00 2.83 -10.53
N ALA A 94 4.43 3.90 -11.19
CA ALA A 94 5.74 4.52 -10.94
C ALA A 94 5.86 5.00 -9.49
N ARG A 95 4.85 5.70 -8.97
CA ARG A 95 4.82 6.16 -7.58
C ARG A 95 4.78 4.99 -6.60
N THR A 96 3.93 4.01 -6.82
CA THR A 96 3.82 2.82 -5.96
C THR A 96 5.15 2.06 -5.90
N ALA A 97 5.82 1.87 -7.05
CA ALA A 97 7.13 1.24 -7.11
C ALA A 97 8.20 2.04 -6.36
N ALA A 98 8.25 3.36 -6.57
CA ALA A 98 9.21 4.24 -5.91
C ALA A 98 9.03 4.23 -4.38
N GLY A 99 7.79 4.32 -3.91
CA GLY A 99 7.46 4.21 -2.49
C GLY A 99 7.86 2.86 -1.90
N THR A 100 7.57 1.76 -2.61
CA THR A 100 7.91 0.40 -2.16
C THR A 100 9.43 0.23 -2.03
N LEU A 101 10.19 0.64 -3.05
CA LEU A 101 11.64 0.62 -3.01
C LEU A 101 12.19 1.44 -1.84
N PHE A 102 11.64 2.64 -1.62
CA PHE A 102 12.05 3.50 -0.52
C PHE A 102 11.83 2.82 0.85
N VAL A 103 10.64 2.24 1.08
CA VAL A 103 10.34 1.51 2.33
C VAL A 103 11.34 0.38 2.55
N HIS A 104 11.62 -0.44 1.53
CA HIS A 104 12.56 -1.56 1.65
C HIS A 104 13.98 -1.08 1.98
N LEU A 105 14.48 -0.06 1.29
CA LEU A 105 15.81 0.52 1.56
C LEU A 105 15.92 1.12 2.97
N CYS A 106 14.89 1.82 3.43
CA CYS A 106 14.83 2.39 4.78
C CYS A 106 14.74 1.33 5.87
N SER A 107 14.12 0.18 5.59
CA SER A 107 13.97 -0.92 6.55
C SER A 107 15.22 -1.79 6.64
N GLU A 108 15.89 -2.05 5.52
CA GLU A 108 17.13 -2.84 5.47
C GLU A 108 18.32 -2.09 6.12
N SER A 109 18.41 -0.77 5.94
CA SER A 109 19.48 0.07 6.51
C SER A 109 19.53 0.03 8.05
N SER A 110 18.40 -0.20 8.71
CA SER A 110 18.33 -0.37 10.16
C SER A 110 19.01 -1.67 10.63
N THR A 111 18.94 -2.74 9.84
CA THR A 111 19.51 -4.04 10.20
C THR A 111 21.03 -4.08 10.08
N VAL A 112 21.61 -3.37 9.11
CA VAL A 112 23.07 -3.30 8.90
C VAL A 112 23.76 -2.54 10.03
N LYS A 113 23.19 -1.41 10.48
CA LYS A 113 23.75 -0.64 11.60
C LYS A 113 23.77 -1.44 12.91
N HIS A 114 22.74 -2.24 13.18
CA HIS A 114 22.71 -3.06 14.39
C HIS A 114 23.80 -4.13 14.42
N LYS A 115 24.16 -4.72 13.26
CA LYS A 115 25.25 -5.70 13.20
C LYS A 115 26.64 -5.08 13.42
N LEU A 116 26.87 -3.88 12.87
CA LEU A 116 28.15 -3.16 13.02
C LEU A 116 28.39 -2.58 14.42
N LEU A 117 27.35 -2.45 15.25
CA LEU A 117 27.44 -1.95 16.63
C LEU A 117 27.60 -3.08 17.66
N GLN A 118 27.55 -4.34 17.24
CA GLN A 118 27.74 -5.53 18.09
C GLN A 118 29.09 -6.24 17.84
N GLU A 119 29.94 -5.67 16.98
CA GLU A 119 31.36 -6.02 16.86
C GLU A 119 32.22 -4.98 17.61
#